data_AF-A0A059BAC9-F1
#
_entry.id   AF-A0A059BAC9-F1
#
_cell.length_a   1.000
_cell.length_b   1.000
_cell.length_c   1.000
_cell.angle_alpha   90.00
_cell.angle_beta   90.00
_cell.angle_gamma   90.00
#
_symmetry.space_group_name_H-M   'P 1'
#
loop_
_entity.id
_entity.type
_entity.pdbx_description
1 polymer ?
#
loop_
_entity_poly.entity_id
_entity_poly.type
_entity_poly.pdbx_seq_one_letter_code
_entity_poly.pdbx_strand_id
1 'polypeptide(L)'
;MRRGLGLTEPPEVTQWRSFAEIYLMENQLTKLPEDPRCPVLLVLFLNRNYKLGTISPSFFDHMPALEILNLSRTRIKSLPESLFRLSRLKRLFLNHCELLMVLPSKIGELKQLEVLDLEGTEIMDLPKEVAKLTKLTCLEVSFCRRINQGTKSVRANALIPQGNISALSQLEELSIDVNPEDERWESVVEAIVDDVCGLISLDTLKLYLPRVEYLRKFKWFGTYKVSRSLSHFKFIVGNHDKRIMNRLLIPEICKWCGGAYDIQKMLRHASAFFLDRHTD
;
A
#
# COMPACT_ATOMS: atom_id res chain seq x y z
N MET A 1 6.57 23.92 12.08
CA MET A 1 6.23 23.95 13.53
C MET A 1 6.88 22.81 14.29
N ARG A 2 6.79 22.79 15.63
CA ARG A 2 7.63 21.94 16.51
C ARG A 2 7.13 20.49 16.58
N ARG A 3 8.04 19.53 16.38
CA ARG A 3 7.81 18.08 16.46
C ARG A 3 7.80 17.60 17.92
N GLY A 4 7.09 16.51 18.22
CA GLY A 4 7.34 15.72 19.43
C GLY A 4 7.08 16.40 20.78
N LEU A 5 6.22 17.44 20.84
CA LEU A 5 5.96 18.18 22.07
C LEU A 5 4.87 17.57 22.97
N GLY A 6 4.24 16.47 22.54
CA GLY A 6 3.12 15.86 23.27
C GLY A 6 1.83 16.69 23.21
N LEU A 7 1.66 17.56 22.20
CA LEU A 7 0.49 18.43 22.06
C LEU A 7 -0.81 17.61 22.03
N THR A 8 -1.77 17.96 22.88
CA THR A 8 -3.13 17.37 22.89
C THR A 8 -4.11 18.15 22.00
N GLU A 9 -3.84 19.44 21.81
CA GLU A 9 -4.59 20.38 20.97
C GLU A 9 -3.66 20.93 19.86
N PRO A 10 -4.19 21.20 18.65
CA PRO A 10 -3.42 21.82 17.57
C PRO A 10 -3.08 23.30 17.89
N PRO A 11 -1.99 23.86 17.33
CA PRO A 11 -1.73 25.31 17.42
C PRO A 11 -2.85 26.13 16.77
N GLU A 12 -3.03 27.38 17.22
CA GLU A 12 -4.09 28.26 16.71
C GLU A 12 -4.07 28.40 15.18
N VAL A 13 -5.26 28.31 14.56
CA VAL A 13 -5.46 28.41 13.10
C VAL A 13 -4.90 29.70 12.50
N THR A 14 -4.87 30.78 13.26
CA THR A 14 -4.25 32.06 12.90
C THR A 14 -2.81 31.89 12.43
N GLN A 15 -2.06 30.98 13.09
CA GLN A 15 -0.66 30.69 12.82
C GLN A 15 -0.49 29.86 11.54
N TRP A 16 -1.45 29.00 11.19
CA TRP A 16 -1.34 28.10 10.02
C TRP A 16 -1.36 28.86 8.68
N ARG A 17 -2.01 30.04 8.63
CA ARG A 17 -2.32 30.79 7.41
C ARG A 17 -1.11 31.13 6.52
N SER A 18 0.08 31.27 7.12
CA SER A 18 1.30 31.72 6.44
C SER A 18 2.37 30.63 6.26
N PHE A 19 2.16 29.43 6.80
CA PHE A 19 3.15 28.35 6.68
C PHE A 19 2.95 27.56 5.38
N ALA A 20 4.03 27.45 4.61
CA ALA A 20 4.11 26.50 3.50
C ALA A 20 4.24 25.04 3.99
N GLU A 21 4.72 24.83 5.21
CA GLU A 21 4.95 23.50 5.79
C GLU A 21 4.55 23.43 7.26
N ILE A 22 3.68 22.46 7.60
CA ILE A 22 3.21 22.23 8.97
C ILE A 22 3.57 20.82 9.40
N TYR A 23 4.42 20.75 10.43
CA TYR A 23 4.86 19.54 11.08
C TYR A 23 4.23 19.48 12.48
N LEU A 24 3.26 18.58 12.64
CA LEU A 24 2.55 18.26 13.89
C LEU A 24 2.62 16.76 14.23
N MET A 25 3.56 16.07 13.59
CA MET A 25 3.91 14.68 13.85
C MET A 25 4.33 14.41 15.31
N GLU A 26 4.09 13.19 15.79
CA GLU A 26 4.51 12.70 17.11
C GLU A 26 3.91 13.46 18.30
N ASN A 27 2.64 13.81 18.18
CA ASN A 27 1.87 14.46 19.25
C ASN A 27 0.74 13.54 19.76
N GLN A 28 -0.13 14.08 20.61
CA GLN A 28 -1.26 13.40 21.24
C GLN A 28 -2.60 13.97 20.75
N LEU A 29 -2.62 14.55 19.54
CA LEU A 29 -3.79 15.22 18.98
C LEU A 29 -4.97 14.24 18.88
N THR A 30 -6.12 14.65 19.41
CA THR A 30 -7.39 13.91 19.34
C THR A 30 -8.29 14.44 18.22
N LYS A 31 -8.14 15.73 17.89
CA LYS A 31 -8.92 16.49 16.92
C LYS A 31 -8.02 17.50 16.20
N LEU A 32 -8.50 18.03 15.08
CA LEU A 32 -7.89 19.14 14.35
C LEU A 32 -8.87 20.33 14.33
N PRO A 33 -8.44 21.55 13.95
CA PRO A 33 -9.38 22.64 13.73
C PRO A 33 -10.37 22.28 12.61
N GLU A 34 -11.59 22.82 12.64
CA GLU A 34 -12.65 22.36 11.72
C GLU A 34 -12.43 22.75 10.25
N ASP A 35 -12.05 24.02 10.02
CA ASP A 35 -11.77 24.58 8.69
C ASP A 35 -10.58 25.58 8.75
N PRO A 36 -9.33 25.10 8.76
CA PRO A 36 -8.15 25.96 8.80
C PRO A 36 -7.79 26.50 7.41
N ARG A 37 -7.96 27.81 7.23
CA ARG A 37 -7.62 28.51 5.98
C ARG A 37 -6.11 28.59 5.72
N CYS A 38 -5.54 27.67 4.94
CA CYS A 38 -4.10 27.54 4.70
C CYS A 38 -3.75 27.59 3.19
N PRO A 39 -3.94 28.74 2.52
CA PRO A 39 -3.91 28.83 1.05
C PRO A 39 -2.55 28.54 0.41
N VAL A 40 -1.46 28.64 1.18
CA VAL A 40 -0.07 28.43 0.73
C VAL A 40 0.54 27.12 1.24
N LEU A 41 -0.21 26.30 1.97
CA LEU A 41 0.30 25.08 2.59
C LEU A 41 0.58 24.00 1.54
N LEU A 42 1.84 23.56 1.45
CA LEU A 42 2.35 22.54 0.54
C LEU A 42 2.51 21.17 1.23
N VAL A 43 2.92 21.18 2.50
CA VAL A 43 3.24 19.97 3.28
C VAL A 43 2.52 19.98 4.63
N LEU A 44 1.77 18.91 4.93
CA LEU A 44 1.11 18.70 6.22
C LEU A 44 1.42 17.30 6.79
N PHE A 45 2.23 17.25 7.85
CA PHE A 45 2.57 16.02 8.56
C PHE A 45 1.85 15.95 9.91
N LEU A 46 0.96 14.98 10.03
CA LEU A 46 0.12 14.69 11.19
C LEU A 46 0.37 13.28 11.75
N ASN A 47 1.40 12.60 11.25
CA ASN A 47 1.65 11.19 11.55
C ASN A 47 2.06 10.92 13.00
N ARG A 48 1.84 9.69 13.47
CA ARG A 48 2.05 9.26 14.87
C ARG A 48 1.20 10.04 15.89
N ASN A 49 0.06 10.60 15.47
CA ASN A 49 -0.99 11.07 16.38
C ASN A 49 -2.00 9.93 16.65
N TYR A 50 -1.60 8.98 17.48
CA TYR A 50 -2.32 7.72 17.75
C TYR A 50 -3.73 7.88 18.38
N LYS A 51 -4.19 9.11 18.65
CA LYS A 51 -5.54 9.42 19.16
C LYS A 51 -6.41 10.17 18.16
N LEU A 52 -5.87 10.62 17.04
CA LEU A 52 -6.62 11.33 16.00
C LEU A 52 -7.51 10.32 15.25
N GLY A 53 -8.80 10.33 15.59
CA GLY A 53 -9.78 9.35 15.09
C GLY A 53 -10.69 9.85 13.97
N THR A 54 -10.81 11.17 13.82
CA THR A 54 -11.67 11.85 12.85
C THR A 54 -11.02 13.13 12.35
N ILE A 55 -11.37 13.54 11.14
CA ILE A 55 -11.00 14.82 10.53
C ILE A 55 -12.30 15.45 10.00
N SER A 56 -12.47 16.76 10.15
CA SER A 56 -13.66 17.47 9.65
C SER A 56 -13.86 17.23 8.15
N PRO A 57 -15.11 17.03 7.65
CA PRO A 57 -15.40 16.93 6.23
C PRO A 57 -14.83 18.09 5.38
N SER A 58 -14.79 19.30 5.94
CA SER A 58 -14.31 20.54 5.29
C SER A 58 -12.83 20.85 5.51
N PHE A 59 -12.10 20.05 6.31
CA PHE A 59 -10.75 20.37 6.79
C PHE A 59 -9.76 20.83 5.70
N PHE A 60 -9.84 20.26 4.50
CA PHE A 60 -8.93 20.54 3.40
C PHE A 60 -9.46 21.57 2.38
N ASP A 61 -10.67 22.10 2.55
CA ASP A 61 -11.33 22.96 1.54
C ASP A 61 -10.54 24.24 1.22
N HIS A 62 -9.76 24.73 2.19
CA HIS A 62 -8.92 25.91 2.05
C HIS A 62 -7.41 25.60 1.96
N MET A 63 -7.03 24.40 1.45
CA MET A 63 -5.64 23.98 1.22
C MET A 63 -5.32 23.68 -0.27
N PRO A 64 -5.65 24.55 -1.25
CA PRO A 64 -5.55 24.25 -2.68
C PRO A 64 -4.12 23.99 -3.19
N ALA A 65 -3.11 24.34 -2.39
CA ALA A 65 -1.69 24.16 -2.72
C ALA A 65 -1.09 22.84 -2.18
N LEU A 66 -1.82 22.04 -1.40
CA LEU A 66 -1.25 20.90 -0.68
C LEU A 66 -0.75 19.82 -1.65
N GLU A 67 0.54 19.50 -1.57
CA GLU A 67 1.20 18.49 -2.40
C GLU A 67 1.54 17.21 -1.62
N ILE A 68 1.78 17.32 -0.31
CA ILE A 68 2.18 16.19 0.54
C ILE A 68 1.36 16.17 1.84
N LEU A 69 0.62 15.08 2.04
CA LEU A 69 -0.16 14.82 3.25
C LEU A 69 0.30 13.51 3.90
N ASN A 70 0.68 13.56 5.17
CA ASN A 70 1.06 12.39 5.94
C ASN A 70 0.15 12.23 7.18
N LEU A 71 -0.71 11.21 7.15
CA LEU A 71 -1.68 10.84 8.18
C LEU A 71 -1.33 9.50 8.85
N SER A 72 -0.19 8.91 8.53
CA SER A 72 0.23 7.58 8.98
C SER A 72 0.26 7.42 10.51
N ARG A 73 -0.02 6.21 11.01
CA ARG A 73 -0.06 5.90 12.45
C ARG A 73 -1.02 6.84 13.22
N THR A 74 -2.20 7.07 12.64
CA THR A 74 -3.35 7.70 13.29
C THR A 74 -4.51 6.70 13.38
N ARG A 75 -5.60 7.05 14.06
CA ARG A 75 -6.77 6.17 14.25
C ARG A 75 -7.95 6.57 13.37
N ILE A 76 -7.69 7.26 12.26
CA ILE A 76 -8.72 7.68 11.31
C ILE A 76 -9.51 6.47 10.79
N LYS A 77 -10.83 6.58 10.77
CA LYS A 77 -11.74 5.54 10.28
C LYS A 77 -12.18 5.74 8.82
N SER A 78 -12.07 6.97 8.34
CA SER A 78 -12.48 7.40 7.01
C SER A 78 -11.68 8.63 6.60
N LEU A 79 -11.63 8.88 5.29
CA LEU A 79 -11.05 10.08 4.70
C LEU A 79 -12.17 11.13 4.50
N PRO A 80 -11.97 12.41 4.86
CA PRO A 80 -12.98 13.46 4.70
C PRO A 80 -13.15 13.83 3.21
N GLU A 81 -14.33 14.33 2.84
CA GLU A 81 -14.65 14.64 1.44
C GLU A 81 -13.73 15.71 0.83
N SER A 82 -13.38 16.76 1.59
CA SER A 82 -12.48 17.81 1.13
C SER A 82 -11.09 17.31 0.69
N LEU A 83 -10.62 16.15 1.19
CA LEU A 83 -9.32 15.58 0.79
C LEU A 83 -9.27 15.32 -0.72
N PHE A 84 -10.36 14.87 -1.32
CA PHE A 84 -10.41 14.52 -2.75
C PHE A 84 -10.44 15.75 -3.68
N ARG A 85 -10.69 16.95 -3.11
CA ARG A 85 -10.60 18.24 -3.81
C ARG A 85 -9.16 18.75 -3.95
N LEU A 86 -8.19 18.10 -3.31
CA LEU A 86 -6.77 18.45 -3.35
C LEU A 86 -6.13 18.10 -4.70
N SER A 87 -6.48 18.86 -5.73
CA SER A 87 -6.04 18.67 -7.12
C SER A 87 -4.52 18.71 -7.36
N ARG A 88 -3.73 19.15 -6.37
CA ARG A 88 -2.25 19.18 -6.40
C ARG A 88 -1.59 18.10 -5.55
N LEU A 89 -2.35 17.26 -4.84
CA LEU A 89 -1.79 16.26 -3.94
C LEU A 89 -1.02 15.19 -4.75
N LYS A 90 0.29 15.11 -4.48
CA LYS A 90 1.23 14.16 -5.09
C LYS A 90 1.49 12.96 -4.19
N ARG A 91 1.48 13.15 -2.87
CA ARG A 91 1.86 12.10 -1.92
C ARG A 91 0.87 12.03 -0.76
N LEU A 92 0.26 10.85 -0.60
CA LEU A 92 -0.69 10.55 0.47
C LEU A 92 -0.20 9.33 1.25
N PHE A 93 0.28 9.56 2.47
CA PHE A 93 0.70 8.50 3.38
C PHE A 93 -0.38 8.22 4.42
N LEU A 94 -0.83 6.98 4.45
CA LEU A 94 -1.87 6.44 5.34
C LEU A 94 -1.40 5.18 6.07
N ASN A 95 -0.12 4.79 5.99
CA ASN A 95 0.33 3.54 6.59
C ASN A 95 0.11 3.45 8.10
N HIS A 96 -0.26 2.25 8.54
CA HIS A 96 -0.70 1.93 9.90
C HIS A 96 -1.87 2.79 10.39
N CYS A 97 -2.79 3.16 9.49
CA CYS A 97 -4.13 3.60 9.87
C CYS A 97 -5.04 2.38 10.02
N GLU A 98 -4.80 1.59 11.06
CA GLU A 98 -5.41 0.27 11.35
C GLU A 98 -6.96 0.28 11.47
N LEU A 99 -7.60 1.46 11.51
CA LEU A 99 -9.07 1.58 11.55
C LEU A 99 -9.68 2.03 10.22
N LEU A 100 -8.88 2.30 9.19
CA LEU A 100 -9.33 2.68 7.86
C LEU A 100 -9.71 1.42 7.08
N MET A 101 -11.01 1.13 6.99
CA MET A 101 -11.54 -0.09 6.35
C MET A 101 -12.03 0.09 4.91
N VAL A 102 -12.21 1.34 4.46
CA VAL A 102 -12.77 1.67 3.14
C VAL A 102 -11.96 2.78 2.50
N LEU A 103 -11.39 2.50 1.33
CA LEU A 103 -10.85 3.51 0.43
C LEU A 103 -11.98 3.95 -0.52
N PRO A 104 -12.51 5.18 -0.42
CA PRO A 104 -13.65 5.60 -1.24
C PRO A 104 -13.25 5.79 -2.71
N SER A 105 -14.19 5.57 -3.63
CA SER A 105 -13.99 5.75 -5.08
C SER A 105 -13.53 7.16 -5.48
N LYS A 106 -13.80 8.18 -4.65
CA LYS A 106 -13.26 9.54 -4.81
C LYS A 106 -11.72 9.61 -4.81
N ILE A 107 -11.01 8.56 -4.36
CA ILE A 107 -9.55 8.50 -4.47
C ILE A 107 -9.06 8.78 -5.90
N GLY A 108 -9.79 8.31 -6.92
CA GLY A 108 -9.49 8.54 -8.34
C GLY A 108 -9.70 9.98 -8.83
N GLU A 109 -10.06 10.93 -7.96
CA GLU A 109 -10.09 12.38 -8.23
C GLU A 109 -8.70 13.02 -8.05
N LEU A 110 -7.79 12.39 -7.29
CA LEU A 110 -6.42 12.85 -7.04
C LEU A 110 -5.49 12.64 -8.24
N LYS A 111 -5.75 13.32 -9.37
CA LYS A 111 -5.05 13.12 -10.66
C LYS A 111 -3.54 13.36 -10.66
N GLN A 112 -3.01 14.02 -9.63
CA GLN A 112 -1.57 14.29 -9.49
C GLN A 112 -0.85 13.32 -8.55
N LEU A 113 -1.56 12.32 -8.00
CA LEU A 113 -0.98 11.40 -7.02
C LEU A 113 0.09 10.50 -7.64
N GLU A 114 1.30 10.63 -7.11
CA GLU A 114 2.52 9.87 -7.42
C GLU A 114 2.72 8.74 -6.40
N VAL A 115 2.42 8.99 -5.12
CA VAL A 115 2.61 8.03 -4.02
C VAL A 115 1.33 7.84 -3.23
N LEU A 116 0.88 6.59 -3.10
CA LEU A 116 -0.22 6.16 -2.25
C LEU A 116 0.24 5.01 -1.37
N ASP A 117 0.41 5.29 -0.08
CA ASP A 117 0.87 4.30 0.90
C ASP A 117 -0.26 3.96 1.88
N LEU A 118 -0.74 2.72 1.79
CA LEU A 118 -1.80 2.08 2.58
C LEU A 118 -1.27 0.83 3.32
N GLU A 119 0.05 0.68 3.50
CA GLU A 119 0.66 -0.42 4.25
C GLU A 119 0.11 -0.49 5.69
N GLY A 120 -0.25 -1.67 6.18
CA GLY A 120 -0.80 -1.84 7.53
C GLY A 120 -2.13 -1.12 7.79
N THR A 121 -2.90 -0.82 6.74
CA THR A 121 -4.33 -0.48 6.87
C THR A 121 -5.19 -1.74 6.82
N GLU A 122 -6.45 -1.63 7.24
CA GLU A 122 -7.42 -2.73 7.22
C GLU A 122 -8.45 -2.55 6.09
N ILE A 123 -8.03 -2.05 4.92
CA ILE A 123 -8.97 -1.83 3.82
C ILE A 123 -9.52 -3.16 3.25
N MET A 124 -10.80 -3.18 2.90
CA MET A 124 -11.46 -4.38 2.41
C MET A 124 -11.19 -4.67 0.93
N ASP A 125 -11.12 -3.63 0.09
CA ASP A 125 -10.85 -3.71 -1.35
C ASP A 125 -10.32 -2.35 -1.87
N LEU A 126 -9.71 -2.36 -3.07
CA LEU A 126 -9.41 -1.14 -3.82
C LEU A 126 -10.56 -0.83 -4.80
N PRO A 127 -11.12 0.39 -4.81
CA PRO A 127 -12.12 0.76 -5.80
C PRO A 127 -11.50 0.79 -7.20
N LYS A 128 -12.30 0.48 -8.23
CA LYS A 128 -11.89 0.55 -9.65
C LYS A 128 -11.33 1.94 -10.04
N GLU A 129 -11.72 2.98 -9.31
CA GLU A 129 -11.23 4.33 -9.49
C GLU A 129 -9.73 4.52 -9.20
N VAL A 130 -9.05 3.59 -8.53
CA VAL A 130 -7.57 3.58 -8.41
C VAL A 130 -6.91 3.55 -9.79
N ALA A 131 -7.49 2.86 -10.78
CA ALA A 131 -7.01 2.85 -12.17
C ALA A 131 -6.97 4.25 -12.84
N LYS A 132 -7.61 5.27 -12.22
CA LYS A 132 -7.58 6.66 -12.69
C LYS A 132 -6.34 7.44 -12.23
N LEU A 133 -5.49 6.85 -11.39
CA LEU A 133 -4.28 7.46 -10.83
C LEU A 133 -3.07 7.19 -11.73
N THR A 134 -3.12 7.65 -12.98
CA THR A 134 -2.15 7.26 -14.03
C THR A 134 -0.74 7.85 -13.87
N LYS A 135 -0.49 8.62 -12.81
CA LYS A 135 0.82 9.16 -12.39
C LYS A 135 1.46 8.41 -11.22
N LEU A 136 0.78 7.40 -10.68
CA LEU A 136 1.18 6.72 -9.46
C LEU A 136 2.41 5.84 -9.72
N THR A 137 3.52 6.15 -9.06
CA THR A 137 4.82 5.46 -9.16
C THR A 137 5.08 4.51 -7.99
N CYS A 138 4.49 4.75 -6.81
CA CYS A 138 4.61 3.88 -5.63
C CYS A 138 3.24 3.61 -4.99
N LEU A 139 2.81 2.34 -5.05
CA LEU A 139 1.59 1.83 -4.40
C LEU A 139 1.95 0.74 -3.38
N GLU A 140 1.75 1.02 -2.10
CA GLU A 140 1.78 0.00 -1.04
C GLU A 140 0.39 -0.18 -0.45
N VAL A 141 -0.05 -1.43 -0.25
CA VAL A 141 -1.38 -1.75 0.28
C VAL A 141 -1.36 -3.02 1.13
N SER A 142 -1.95 -2.94 2.33
CA SER A 142 -2.37 -4.12 3.10
C SER A 142 -3.89 -4.26 3.04
N PHE A 143 -4.38 -5.49 2.94
CA PHE A 143 -5.82 -5.79 2.99
C PHE A 143 -6.22 -6.47 4.30
N CYS A 144 -7.40 -6.12 4.82
CA CYS A 144 -7.97 -6.74 6.02
C CYS A 144 -8.19 -8.24 5.84
N ARG A 145 -7.74 -9.03 6.83
CA ARG A 145 -8.08 -10.45 6.95
C ARG A 145 -9.57 -10.60 7.22
N ARG A 146 -10.34 -11.08 6.24
CA ARG A 146 -11.71 -11.56 6.50
C ARG A 146 -11.68 -12.84 7.32
N ILE A 147 -11.73 -12.72 8.64
CA ILE A 147 -12.14 -13.82 9.51
C ILE A 147 -13.60 -14.16 9.17
N ASN A 148 -13.88 -15.42 8.86
CA ASN A 148 -15.21 -15.92 8.49
C ASN A 148 -16.21 -15.83 9.67
N GLN A 149 -16.71 -14.62 9.94
CA GLN A 149 -17.92 -14.41 10.72
C GLN A 149 -19.11 -14.80 9.83
N GLY A 150 -19.89 -15.80 10.27
CA GLY A 150 -20.88 -16.52 9.45
C GLY A 150 -22.14 -15.74 9.04
N THR A 151 -21.99 -14.52 8.54
CA THR A 151 -23.06 -13.72 7.96
C THR A 151 -23.10 -13.88 6.44
N LYS A 152 -24.29 -14.13 5.91
CA LYS A 152 -24.51 -14.49 4.50
C LYS A 152 -24.12 -13.33 3.57
N SER A 153 -23.10 -13.56 2.74
CA SER A 153 -22.88 -12.99 1.41
C SER A 153 -23.46 -11.58 1.17
N VAL A 154 -22.76 -10.56 1.63
CA VAL A 154 -22.55 -9.40 0.76
C VAL A 154 -21.56 -9.86 -0.30
N ARG A 155 -21.89 -9.67 -1.59
CA ARG A 155 -21.00 -10.00 -2.72
C ARG A 155 -19.59 -9.52 -2.38
N ALA A 156 -18.63 -10.44 -2.28
CA ALA A 156 -17.25 -10.06 -2.10
C ALA A 156 -16.81 -9.32 -3.36
N ASN A 157 -16.57 -8.02 -3.25
CA ASN A 157 -15.81 -7.30 -4.26
C ASN A 157 -14.45 -8.02 -4.39
N ALA A 158 -13.94 -8.11 -5.61
CA ALA A 158 -12.54 -8.50 -5.83
C ALA A 158 -11.64 -7.55 -5.01
N LEU A 159 -10.64 -8.09 -4.28
CA LEU A 159 -9.67 -7.30 -3.51
C LEU A 159 -9.10 -6.15 -4.34
N ILE A 160 -8.78 -6.47 -5.58
CA ILE A 160 -8.33 -5.56 -6.62
C ILE A 160 -9.12 -5.90 -7.88
N PRO A 161 -9.90 -4.97 -8.46
CA PRO A 161 -10.58 -5.18 -9.73
C PRO A 161 -9.59 -5.48 -10.86
N GLN A 162 -9.95 -6.40 -11.76
CA GLN A 162 -9.12 -6.79 -12.89
C GLN A 162 -8.73 -5.59 -13.77
N GLY A 163 -7.45 -5.48 -14.13
CA GLY A 163 -6.92 -4.40 -14.95
C GLY A 163 -6.63 -3.09 -14.19
N ASN A 164 -6.92 -3.03 -12.87
CA ASN A 164 -6.56 -1.84 -12.08
C ASN A 164 -5.04 -1.62 -12.02
N ILE A 165 -4.26 -2.70 -11.92
CA ILE A 165 -2.80 -2.59 -11.75
C ILE A 165 -2.13 -2.30 -13.08
N SER A 166 -2.55 -2.95 -14.18
CA SER A 166 -2.01 -2.66 -15.52
C SER A 166 -2.35 -1.25 -16.03
N ALA A 167 -3.40 -0.60 -15.51
CA ALA A 167 -3.68 0.82 -15.77
C ALA A 167 -2.64 1.77 -15.15
N LEU A 168 -1.91 1.36 -14.11
CA LEU A 168 -0.86 2.14 -13.44
C LEU A 168 0.48 2.01 -14.19
N SER A 169 0.52 2.37 -15.47
CA SER A 169 1.67 2.13 -16.35
C SER A 169 2.99 2.83 -15.94
N GLN A 170 2.94 3.78 -15.01
CA GLN A 170 4.11 4.47 -14.44
C GLN A 170 4.61 3.85 -13.13
N LEU A 171 4.02 2.75 -12.65
CA LEU A 171 4.33 2.16 -11.36
C LEU A 171 5.77 1.58 -11.34
N GLU A 172 6.57 2.08 -10.40
CA GLU A 172 7.97 1.71 -10.14
C GLU A 172 8.08 0.79 -8.90
N GLU A 173 7.22 1.00 -7.90
CA GLU A 173 7.09 0.17 -6.71
C GLU A 173 5.64 -0.30 -6.49
N LEU A 174 5.47 -1.62 -6.31
CA LEU A 174 4.22 -2.24 -5.90
C LEU A 174 4.46 -3.17 -4.70
N SER A 175 3.71 -2.94 -3.63
CA SER A 175 3.63 -3.83 -2.48
C SER A 175 2.18 -4.20 -2.21
N ILE A 176 1.86 -5.49 -2.32
CA ILE A 176 0.55 -6.03 -1.93
C ILE A 176 0.77 -7.03 -0.80
N ASP A 177 0.36 -6.61 0.39
CA ASP A 177 0.31 -7.40 1.60
C ASP A 177 -1.12 -7.91 1.83
N VAL A 178 -1.24 -9.22 1.97
CA VAL A 178 -2.51 -9.93 2.08
C VAL A 178 -2.36 -11.04 3.09
N ASN A 179 -3.45 -11.37 3.77
CA ASN A 179 -3.45 -12.54 4.63
C ASN A 179 -3.45 -13.83 3.76
N PRO A 180 -2.52 -14.78 3.97
CA PRO A 180 -2.45 -16.02 3.18
C PRO A 180 -3.67 -16.94 3.27
N GLU A 181 -4.55 -16.75 4.25
CA GLU A 181 -5.81 -17.48 4.38
C GLU A 181 -7.01 -16.75 3.74
N ASP A 182 -6.81 -15.59 3.09
CA ASP A 182 -7.91 -14.85 2.44
C ASP A 182 -8.18 -15.40 1.04
N GLU A 183 -9.22 -16.24 0.93
CA GLU A 183 -9.69 -16.86 -0.33
C GLU A 183 -9.94 -15.85 -1.46
N ARG A 184 -10.18 -14.57 -1.15
CA ARG A 184 -10.33 -13.53 -2.18
C ARG A 184 -9.01 -13.28 -2.92
N TRP A 185 -7.86 -13.49 -2.28
CA TRP A 185 -6.55 -13.36 -2.93
C TRP A 185 -6.32 -14.46 -3.95
N GLU A 186 -6.62 -15.73 -3.62
CA GLU A 186 -6.59 -16.85 -4.57
C GLU A 186 -7.37 -16.53 -5.86
N SER A 187 -8.51 -15.84 -5.72
CA SER A 187 -9.39 -15.51 -6.85
C SER A 187 -8.87 -14.39 -7.76
N VAL A 188 -7.88 -13.60 -7.33
CA VAL A 188 -7.35 -12.45 -8.11
C VAL A 188 -5.84 -12.54 -8.41
N VAL A 189 -5.06 -13.28 -7.63
CA VAL A 189 -3.58 -13.27 -7.70
C VAL A 189 -3.06 -13.58 -9.10
N GLU A 190 -3.70 -14.47 -9.84
CA GLU A 190 -3.29 -14.77 -11.22
C GLU A 190 -3.40 -13.55 -12.14
N ALA A 191 -4.53 -12.84 -12.09
CA ALA A 191 -4.76 -11.64 -12.89
C ALA A 191 -3.84 -10.48 -12.46
N ILE A 192 -3.50 -10.39 -11.18
CA ILE A 192 -2.54 -9.41 -10.67
C ILE A 192 -1.12 -9.72 -11.15
N VAL A 193 -0.71 -10.99 -11.19
CA VAL A 193 0.59 -11.39 -11.76
C VAL A 193 0.65 -11.08 -13.26
N ASP A 194 -0.44 -11.28 -14.02
CA ASP A 194 -0.51 -10.92 -15.43
C ASP A 194 -0.47 -9.39 -15.65
N ASP A 195 -1.23 -8.61 -14.88
CA ASP A 195 -1.20 -7.14 -14.89
C ASP A 195 0.23 -6.62 -14.62
N VAL A 196 0.88 -7.14 -13.58
CA VAL A 196 2.24 -6.78 -13.16
C VAL A 196 3.28 -7.11 -14.22
N CYS A 197 3.12 -8.23 -14.93
CA CYS A 197 3.99 -8.60 -16.05
C CYS A 197 3.89 -7.64 -17.25
N GLY A 198 2.84 -6.81 -17.32
CA GLY A 198 2.69 -5.72 -18.28
C GLY A 198 3.38 -4.40 -17.88
N LEU A 199 3.74 -4.22 -16.61
CA LEU A 199 4.28 -2.96 -16.10
C LEU A 199 5.76 -2.77 -16.50
N ILE A 200 6.02 -1.75 -17.31
CA ILE A 200 7.34 -1.55 -17.94
C ILE A 200 8.34 -0.79 -17.08
N SER A 201 7.87 -0.03 -16.08
CA SER A 201 8.67 0.79 -15.18
C SER A 201 8.95 0.13 -13.83
N LEU A 202 8.32 -1.02 -13.56
CA LEU A 202 8.34 -1.65 -12.25
C LEU A 202 9.73 -2.21 -11.91
N ASP A 203 10.31 -1.70 -10.82
CA ASP A 203 11.61 -2.13 -10.28
C ASP A 203 11.46 -2.89 -8.97
N THR A 204 10.53 -2.44 -8.11
CA THR A 204 10.29 -2.99 -6.78
C THR A 204 8.94 -3.72 -6.71
N LEU A 205 8.96 -5.00 -6.33
CA LEU A 205 7.75 -5.81 -6.21
C LEU A 205 7.72 -6.69 -4.95
N LYS A 206 6.69 -6.52 -4.12
CA LYS A 206 6.44 -7.33 -2.91
C LYS A 206 5.05 -7.97 -3.05
N LEU A 207 4.98 -9.30 -3.13
CA LEU A 207 3.72 -10.06 -3.30
C LEU A 207 3.71 -11.34 -2.46
N TYR A 208 2.52 -11.76 -2.04
CA TYR A 208 2.23 -13.13 -1.64
C TYR A 208 1.74 -13.96 -2.85
N LEU A 209 2.32 -15.14 -3.06
CA LEU A 209 2.03 -16.04 -4.17
C LEU A 209 1.66 -17.43 -3.61
N PRO A 210 0.37 -17.80 -3.54
CA PRO A 210 -0.07 -19.07 -2.95
C PRO A 210 0.58 -20.30 -3.59
N ARG A 211 0.92 -20.21 -4.87
CA ARG A 211 1.51 -21.30 -5.65
C ARG A 211 2.80 -20.87 -6.33
N VAL A 212 3.77 -21.79 -6.32
CA VAL A 212 5.07 -21.62 -6.97
C VAL A 212 4.98 -21.42 -8.48
N GLU A 213 3.89 -21.86 -9.11
CA GLU A 213 3.69 -21.73 -10.56
C GLU A 213 3.59 -20.28 -11.04
N TYR A 214 3.10 -19.36 -10.19
CA TYR A 214 3.06 -17.93 -10.50
C TYR A 214 4.46 -17.34 -10.73
N LEU A 215 5.51 -17.88 -10.08
CA LEU A 215 6.89 -17.45 -10.32
C LEU A 215 7.30 -17.64 -11.79
N ARG A 216 6.72 -18.59 -12.53
CA ARG A 216 7.06 -18.84 -13.95
C ARG A 216 6.55 -17.75 -14.89
N LYS A 217 5.54 -16.97 -14.49
CA LYS A 217 5.04 -15.84 -15.30
C LYS A 217 6.05 -14.68 -15.34
N PHE A 218 6.78 -14.47 -14.24
CA PHE A 218 7.86 -13.49 -14.18
C PHE A 218 9.05 -13.95 -15.04
N LYS A 219 9.49 -13.08 -15.96
CA LYS A 219 10.69 -13.31 -16.78
C LYS A 219 11.94 -12.99 -15.98
N TRP A 220 12.39 -13.94 -15.16
CA TRP A 220 13.70 -13.89 -14.52
C TRP A 220 14.80 -13.78 -15.57
N PHE A 221 15.86 -13.03 -15.23
CA PHE A 221 16.96 -12.67 -16.12
C PHE A 221 17.34 -13.77 -17.13
N GLY A 222 17.35 -13.42 -18.42
CA GLY A 222 17.92 -14.24 -19.49
C GLY A 222 16.96 -15.17 -20.23
N THR A 223 16.26 -14.62 -21.22
CA THR A 223 16.28 -15.10 -22.61
C THR A 223 16.51 -13.91 -23.55
N TYR A 224 17.13 -14.15 -24.72
CA TYR A 224 17.63 -13.09 -25.60
C TYR A 224 16.54 -12.39 -26.42
N LYS A 225 15.76 -11.52 -25.76
CA LYS A 225 15.14 -10.29 -26.31
C LYS A 225 14.39 -9.56 -25.18
N VAL A 226 15.00 -8.48 -24.67
CA VAL A 226 14.52 -7.60 -23.60
C VAL A 226 14.24 -8.33 -22.27
N SER A 227 15.32 -8.56 -21.52
CA SER A 227 15.26 -9.07 -20.14
C SER A 227 15.01 -7.92 -19.15
N ARG A 228 13.75 -7.73 -18.73
CA ARG A 228 13.36 -7.32 -17.36
C ARG A 228 12.86 -8.58 -16.65
N SER A 229 13.22 -8.98 -15.43
CA SER A 229 14.00 -8.40 -14.30
C SER A 229 13.48 -7.15 -13.57
N LEU A 230 13.23 -7.35 -12.27
CA LEU A 230 13.08 -6.41 -11.14
C LEU A 230 14.44 -6.30 -10.41
N SER A 231 14.84 -5.14 -9.88
CA SER A 231 16.05 -5.04 -9.04
C SER A 231 15.78 -5.39 -7.57
N HIS A 232 14.56 -5.10 -7.09
CA HIS A 232 14.16 -5.31 -5.71
C HIS A 232 12.89 -6.16 -5.66
N PHE A 233 12.94 -7.32 -5.02
CA PHE A 233 11.74 -8.16 -4.91
C PHE A 233 11.66 -8.93 -3.61
N LYS A 234 10.42 -9.17 -3.15
CA LYS A 234 10.10 -9.97 -1.98
C LYS A 234 8.85 -10.79 -2.26
N PHE A 235 9.04 -12.08 -2.57
CA PHE A 235 7.94 -13.03 -2.71
C PHE A 235 7.83 -13.89 -1.46
N ILE A 236 6.62 -14.03 -0.94
CA ILE A 236 6.24 -15.07 0.02
C ILE A 236 5.48 -16.12 -0.78
N VAL A 237 5.88 -17.39 -0.72
CA VAL A 237 5.37 -18.43 -1.63
C VAL A 237 4.91 -19.67 -0.85
N GLY A 238 3.70 -20.16 -1.14
CA GLY A 238 3.11 -21.32 -0.48
C GLY A 238 2.20 -20.97 0.71
N ASN A 239 1.40 -21.93 1.17
CA ASN A 239 0.40 -21.71 2.23
C ASN A 239 1.05 -21.59 3.62
N HIS A 240 0.48 -20.76 4.50
CA HIS A 240 0.99 -20.52 5.85
C HIS A 240 0.36 -21.48 6.90
N ASP A 241 0.93 -22.67 7.07
CA ASP A 241 0.74 -23.45 8.30
C ASP A 241 1.98 -23.37 9.20
N LYS A 242 2.04 -22.28 10.00
CA LYS A 242 3.01 -22.00 11.08
C LYS A 242 4.48 -21.78 10.65
N ARG A 243 4.91 -20.52 10.71
CA ARG A 243 6.31 -20.09 10.52
C ARG A 243 7.28 -20.70 11.56
N ILE A 244 8.41 -21.22 11.08
CA ILE A 244 9.66 -21.31 11.85
C ILE A 244 10.81 -20.84 10.94
N MET A 245 11.45 -19.72 11.28
CA MET A 245 12.54 -19.20 10.47
C MET A 245 13.85 -19.98 10.68
N ASN A 246 14.41 -20.52 9.60
CA ASN A 246 15.80 -20.96 9.54
C ASN A 246 16.47 -20.44 8.26
N ARG A 247 17.70 -19.92 8.37
CA ARG A 247 18.55 -19.58 7.22
C ARG A 247 19.20 -20.86 6.68
N LEU A 248 18.62 -21.44 5.63
CA LEU A 248 19.21 -22.57 4.90
C LEU A 248 20.17 -22.09 3.81
N LEU A 249 21.15 -22.93 3.46
CA LEU A 249 22.12 -22.65 2.40
C LEU A 249 21.56 -23.06 1.02
N ILE A 250 21.95 -22.31 -0.01
CA ILE A 250 21.45 -22.45 -1.40
C ILE A 250 21.41 -23.90 -1.96
N PRO A 251 22.40 -24.78 -1.70
CA PRO A 251 22.38 -26.15 -2.21
C PRO A 251 21.23 -27.02 -1.70
N GLU A 252 20.74 -26.77 -0.49
CA GLU A 252 19.68 -27.59 0.14
C GLU A 252 18.32 -27.29 -0.48
N ILE A 253 18.07 -26.02 -0.82
CA ILE A 253 16.83 -25.55 -1.48
C ILE A 253 16.58 -26.30 -2.79
N CYS A 254 17.65 -26.58 -3.55
CA CYS A 254 17.56 -27.22 -4.87
C CYS A 254 16.99 -28.65 -4.80
N LYS A 255 17.21 -29.38 -3.70
CA LYS A 255 16.58 -30.69 -3.46
C LYS A 255 15.11 -30.59 -3.05
N TRP A 256 14.74 -29.51 -2.37
CA TRP A 256 13.39 -29.31 -1.82
C TRP A 256 12.40 -28.82 -2.87
N CYS A 257 12.84 -27.97 -3.82
CA CYS A 257 11.99 -27.47 -4.90
C CYS A 257 11.85 -28.43 -6.10
N GLY A 258 12.06 -29.74 -5.90
CA GLY A 258 11.93 -30.75 -6.97
C GLY A 258 12.82 -30.53 -8.20
N GLY A 259 13.94 -29.81 -8.05
CA GLY A 259 14.81 -29.44 -9.18
C GLY A 259 14.25 -28.35 -10.10
N ALA A 260 13.26 -27.55 -9.67
CA ALA A 260 12.70 -26.45 -10.45
C ALA A 260 13.78 -25.40 -10.83
N TYR A 261 14.25 -25.46 -12.08
CA TYR A 261 15.28 -24.61 -12.66
C TYR A 261 14.98 -23.10 -12.53
N ASP A 262 13.70 -22.73 -12.57
CA ASP A 262 13.24 -21.34 -12.43
C ASP A 262 13.54 -20.76 -11.04
N ILE A 263 13.37 -21.56 -9.99
CA ILE A 263 13.72 -21.17 -8.61
C ILE A 263 15.24 -21.05 -8.48
N GLN A 264 16.01 -21.93 -9.11
CA GLN A 264 17.48 -21.81 -9.13
C GLN A 264 17.97 -20.55 -9.84
N LYS A 265 17.24 -20.04 -10.85
CA LYS A 265 17.51 -18.74 -11.46
C LYS A 265 17.20 -17.60 -10.49
N MET A 266 16.01 -17.59 -9.89
CA MET A 266 15.59 -16.56 -8.93
C MET A 266 16.54 -16.46 -7.72
N LEU A 267 16.94 -17.59 -7.13
CA LEU A 267 17.81 -17.65 -5.95
C LEU A 267 19.18 -16.97 -6.13
N ARG A 268 19.70 -16.87 -7.36
CA ARG A 268 20.97 -16.17 -7.64
C ARG A 268 20.92 -14.66 -7.38
N HIS A 269 19.72 -14.12 -7.31
CA HIS A 269 19.45 -12.69 -7.12
C HIS A 269 18.70 -12.39 -5.82
N ALA A 270 18.32 -13.42 -5.06
CA ALA A 270 17.64 -13.26 -3.78
C ALA A 270 18.63 -12.91 -2.66
N SER A 271 18.48 -11.73 -2.05
CA SER A 271 19.25 -11.33 -0.87
C SER A 271 18.84 -12.09 0.40
N ALA A 272 17.62 -12.61 0.42
CA ALA A 272 17.12 -13.57 1.40
C ALA A 272 16.08 -14.49 0.74
N PHE A 273 16.03 -15.74 1.18
CA PHE A 273 15.02 -16.71 0.77
C PHE A 273 14.54 -17.46 2.02
N PHE A 274 13.22 -17.60 2.13
CA PHE A 274 12.56 -18.20 3.29
C PHE A 274 11.74 -19.39 2.81
N LEU A 275 12.05 -20.58 3.32
CA LEU A 275 11.24 -21.78 3.19
C LEU A 275 10.51 -21.98 4.51
N ASP A 276 9.18 -21.93 4.49
CA ASP A 276 8.37 -22.50 5.56
C ASP A 276 8.27 -24.02 5.34
N ARG A 277 8.52 -24.80 6.39
CA ARG A 277 8.23 -26.24 6.40
C ARG A 277 6.85 -26.46 6.97
N HIS A 278 5.99 -27.16 6.22
CA HIS A 278 4.90 -27.90 6.84
C HIS A 278 5.49 -29.11 7.58
N THR A 279 5.09 -29.31 8.84
CA THR A 279 5.08 -30.62 9.47
C THR A 279 3.68 -31.19 9.33
N ASP A 280 3.59 -32.44 8.89
CA ASP A 280 2.35 -33.15 8.51
C ASP A 280 1.25 -33.15 9.60
#